data_AF-A0A1F5RP10-F1
#
_entry.id   AF-A0A1F5RP10-F1
#
_cell.length_a   1.000
_cell.length_b   1.000
_cell.length_c   1.000
_cell.angle_alpha   90.00
_cell.angle_beta   90.00
_cell.angle_gamma   90.00
#
_symmetry.space_group_name_H-M   'P 1'
#
loop_
_entity.id
_entity.type
_entity.pdbx_description
1 polymer ?
#
loop_
_entity_poly.entity_id
_entity_poly.type
_entity_poly.pdbx_seq_one_letter_code
_entity_poly.pdbx_strand_id
1 'polypeptide(L)'
;MDPEIGLSVVDLGLIRMVRVEPARTHVQMLLTTPFCPYAPQLMEDVKQAAMSVVPMPCEVEILPDAWSPDMMPDPGLLGYSF
;
A
#
# COMPACT_ATOMS: atom_id res chain seq x y z
N MET A 1 7.34 3.84 1.79
CA MET A 1 7.12 4.03 3.24
C MET A 1 6.25 5.28 3.37
N ASP A 2 5.24 5.28 4.24
CA ASP A 2 4.37 6.45 4.43
C ASP A 2 5.11 7.51 5.26
N PRO A 3 5.39 8.71 4.71
CA PRO A 3 6.14 9.75 5.41
C PRO A 3 5.32 10.49 6.48
N GLU A 4 3.98 10.35 6.47
CA GLU A 4 3.10 10.99 7.46
C GLU A 4 3.01 10.18 8.74
N ILE A 5 2.98 8.84 8.64
CA ILE A 5 2.89 7.92 9.78
C ILE A 5 4.24 7.28 10.14
N GLY A 6 5.22 7.28 9.23
CA GLY A 6 6.53 6.70 9.45
C GLY A 6 6.57 5.16 9.42
N LEU A 7 5.54 4.54 8.83
CA LEU A 7 5.41 3.08 8.72
C LEU A 7 5.35 2.65 7.25
N SER A 8 5.66 1.38 6.97
CA SER A 8 5.55 0.85 5.60
C SER A 8 4.10 0.68 5.19
N VAL A 9 3.82 0.74 3.89
CA VAL A 9 2.47 0.45 3.35
C VAL A 9 1.98 -0.96 3.68
N VAL A 10 2.92 -1.88 3.93
CA VAL A 10 2.65 -3.26 4.35
C VAL A 10 2.27 -3.29 5.83
N ASP A 11 3.03 -2.58 6.67
CA ASP A 11 2.79 -2.48 8.12
C ASP A 11 1.45 -1.80 8.42
N LEU A 12 1.10 -0.78 7.64
CA LEU A 12 -0.18 -0.10 7.72
C LEU A 12 -1.34 -0.94 7.13
N GLY A 13 -1.07 -2.07 6.48
CA GLY A 13 -2.13 -2.85 5.84
C GLY A 13 -2.82 -2.13 4.68
N LEU A 14 -2.11 -1.21 4.01
CA LEU A 14 -2.65 -0.46 2.88
C LEU A 14 -2.81 -1.33 1.63
N ILE A 15 -1.97 -2.37 1.48
CA ILE A 15 -2.07 -3.28 0.35
C ILE A 15 -3.23 -4.26 0.57
N ARG A 16 -4.29 -4.16 -0.24
CA ARG A 16 -5.48 -5.00 -0.13
C ARG A 16 -5.41 -6.25 -0.98
N MET A 17 -4.82 -6.14 -2.15
CA MET A 17 -4.72 -7.26 -3.07
C MET A 17 -3.52 -7.09 -3.99
N VAL A 18 -2.84 -8.20 -4.25
CA VAL A 18 -1.83 -8.31 -5.32
C VAL A 18 -2.26 -9.46 -6.22
N ARG A 19 -2.51 -9.17 -7.49
CA ARG A 19 -2.75 -10.18 -8.53
C ARG A 19 -1.59 -10.20 -9.49
N VAL A 20 -0.93 -11.35 -9.57
CA VAL A 20 0.14 -11.58 -10.55
C VAL A 20 -0.46 -12.36 -11.70
N GLU A 21 -0.65 -11.71 -12.84
CA GLU A 21 -1.09 -12.34 -14.08
C GLU A 21 0.12 -12.54 -15.01
N PRO A 22 0.04 -13.46 -15.99
CA PRO A 22 1.15 -13.73 -16.91
C PRO A 22 1.62 -12.50 -17.71
N ALA A 23 0.72 -11.55 -17.96
CA ALA A 23 0.98 -10.37 -18.78
C ALA A 23 1.22 -9.08 -17.96
N ARG A 24 0.70 -9.02 -16.73
CA ARG A 24 0.75 -7.81 -15.88
C ARG A 24 0.55 -8.18 -14.41
N THR A 25 1.04 -7.33 -13.52
CA THR A 25 0.75 -7.40 -12.09
C THR A 25 -0.17 -6.25 -11.71
N HIS A 26 -1.23 -6.53 -10.95
CA HIS A 26 -2.16 -5.54 -10.45
C HIS A 26 -2.08 -5.47 -8.93
N VAL A 27 -1.84 -4.28 -8.40
CA VAL A 27 -1.76 -4.03 -6.96
C VAL A 27 -2.87 -3.06 -6.58
N GLN A 28 -3.75 -3.47 -5.68
CA GLN A 28 -4.78 -2.61 -5.11
C GLN A 28 -4.36 -2.18 -3.72
N MET A 29 -4.36 -0.88 -3.49
CA MET A 29 -4.00 -0.28 -2.21
C MET A 29 -5.02 0.75 -1.74
N LEU A 30 -5.04 0.99 -0.44
CA LEU A 30 -5.77 2.07 0.21
C LEU A 30 -4.82 3.21 0.57
N LEU A 31 -5.41 4.37 0.87
CA LEU A 31 -4.71 5.47 1.50
C LEU A 31 -5.22 5.67 2.92
N THR A 32 -4.33 6.12 3.80
CA THR A 32 -4.69 6.57 5.15
C THR A 32 -5.58 7.82 5.09
N THR A 33 -5.41 8.68 4.08
CA THR A 33 -6.25 9.85 3.82
C THR A 33 -6.57 10.00 2.32
N PRO A 34 -7.80 10.40 1.94
CA PRO A 34 -8.28 10.39 0.55
C PRO A 34 -7.61 11.42 -0.38
N PHE A 35 -6.72 12.28 0.12
CA PHE A 35 -6.06 13.34 -0.66
C PHE A 35 -4.60 13.55 -0.24
N CYS A 36 -3.92 12.50 0.22
CA CYS A 36 -2.51 12.62 0.59
C CYS A 36 -1.68 13.13 -0.62
N PRO A 37 -0.93 14.24 -0.49
CA PRO A 37 -0.10 14.75 -1.58
C PRO A 37 1.02 13.78 -1.97
N TYR A 38 1.34 12.83 -1.08
CA TYR A 38 2.33 11.78 -1.30
C TYR A 38 1.76 10.52 -1.96
N ALA A 39 0.44 10.43 -2.17
CA ALA A 39 -0.19 9.31 -2.86
C ALA A 39 0.49 8.92 -4.20
N PRO A 40 0.80 9.85 -5.14
CA PRO A 40 1.47 9.50 -6.38
C PRO A 40 2.89 8.96 -6.19
N GLN A 41 3.64 9.50 -5.22
CA GLN A 41 4.97 8.99 -4.90
C GLN A 41 4.90 7.59 -4.30
N LEU A 42 3.95 7.37 -3.39
CA LEU A 42 3.75 6.07 -2.73
C LEU A 42 3.35 4.99 -3.73
N MET A 43 2.48 5.32 -4.68
CA MET A 43 2.12 4.41 -5.79
C MET A 43 3.33 4.03 -6.63
N GLU A 44 4.18 5.00 -6.98
CA GLU A 44 5.38 4.73 -7.77
C GLU A 44 6.37 3.87 -6.98
N ASP A 45 6.59 4.15 -5.69
CA ASP A 45 7.45 3.33 -4.83
C ASP A 45 6.96 1.87 -4.76
N VAL A 46 5.64 1.66 -4.59
CA VAL A 46 5.02 0.33 -4.57
C VAL A 46 5.19 -0.36 -5.92
N LYS A 47 4.97 0.37 -7.01
CA LYS A 47 5.13 -0.14 -8.37
C LYS A 47 6.56 -0.59 -8.64
N GLN A 48 7.55 0.24 -8.28
CA GLN A 48 8.98 -0.07 -8.44
C GLN A 48 9.37 -1.28 -7.59
N ALA A 49 8.90 -1.36 -6.34
CA ALA A 49 9.14 -2.50 -5.47
C ALA A 49 8.56 -3.79 -6.06
N ALA A 50 7.33 -3.75 -6.58
CA ALA A 50 6.70 -4.89 -7.24
C ALA A 50 7.47 -5.31 -8.51
N MET A 51 7.82 -4.34 -9.37
CA MET A 51 8.60 -4.56 -10.59
C MET A 51 10.02 -5.07 -10.35
N SER A 52 10.59 -4.85 -9.16
CA SER A 52 11.89 -5.44 -8.78
C SER A 52 11.80 -6.95 -8.55
N VAL A 53 10.61 -7.49 -8.31
CA VAL A 53 10.38 -8.92 -8.03
C VAL A 53 9.73 -9.61 -9.22
N VAL A 54 8.87 -8.90 -9.95
CA VAL A 54 8.07 -9.45 -11.05
C VAL A 54 8.58 -8.96 -12.40
N PRO A 55 8.75 -9.83 -13.42
CA PRO A 55 9.30 -9.44 -14.72
C PRO A 55 8.33 -8.67 -15.63
N MET A 56 7.06 -8.58 -15.25
CA MET A 56 5.99 -7.94 -16.01
C MET A 56 5.69 -6.51 -15.49
N PRO A 57 5.05 -5.66 -16.31
CA PRO A 57 4.60 -4.35 -15.85
C PRO A 57 3.64 -4.46 -14.67
N CYS A 58 3.81 -3.56 -13.69
CA CYS A 58 2.92 -3.44 -12.54
C CYS A 58 2.02 -2.21 -12.68
N GLU A 59 0.73 -2.40 -12.43
CA GLU A 59 -0.28 -1.35 -12.31
C GLU A 59 -0.71 -1.25 -10.84
N VAL A 60 -0.77 -0.02 -10.32
CA VAL A 60 -1.17 0.25 -8.93
C VAL A 60 -2.45 1.07 -8.97
N GLU A 61 -3.48 0.58 -8.28
CA GLU A 61 -4.80 1.18 -8.19
C GLU A 61 -5.10 1.57 -6.74
N ILE A 62 -5.57 2.80 -6.54
CA ILE A 62 -6.06 3.27 -5.24
C ILE A 62 -7.55 2.98 -5.15
N LEU A 63 -7.94 2.23 -4.13
CA LEU A 63 -9.34 2.00 -3.80
C LEU A 63 -9.95 3.23 -3.09
N PRO A 64 -11.22 3.57 -3.36
CA PRO A 64 -11.91 4.70 -2.72
C PRO A 64 -12.36 4.40 -1.27
N ASP A 65 -12.07 3.20 -0.77
CA ASP A 65 -12.46 2.76 0.56
C ASP A 65 -11.71 3.50 1.68
N ALA A 66 -12.34 3.63 2.84
CA ALA A 66 -11.71 4.21 4.01
C ALA A 66 -10.81 3.17 4.67
N TRP A 67 -9.52 3.50 4.78
CA TRP A 67 -8.63 2.71 5.61
C TRP A 67 -9.04 2.81 7.10
N SER A 68 -8.87 1.71 7.84
CA SER A 68 -9.11 1.66 9.28
C SER A 68 -7.94 0.96 9.98
N PRO A 69 -7.56 1.36 11.21
CA PRO A 69 -6.43 0.78 11.93
C PRO A 69 -6.61 -0.72 12.25
N ASP A 70 -7.84 -1.22 12.25
CA ASP A 70 -8.15 -2.66 12.35
C ASP A 70 -7.59 -3.48 11.17
N MET A 71 -7.30 -2.82 10.03
CA MET A 71 -6.71 -3.46 8.86
C MET A 71 -5.20 -3.69 9.00
N MET A 72 -4.58 -3.23 10.09
CA MET A 72 -3.15 -3.43 10.32
C MET A 72 -2.86 -4.87 10.74
N PRO A 73 -1.87 -5.54 10.13
CA PRO A 73 -1.46 -6.88 10.53
C PRO A 73 -0.90 -6.92 11.96
N ASP A 74 -0.28 -5.84 12.42
CA ASP A 74 0.17 -5.68 13.81
C ASP A 74 -0.30 -4.31 14.35
N PRO A 75 -1.39 -4.25 15.13
CA PRO A 75 -1.90 -3.00 15.70
C PRO A 75 -0.97 -2.39 16.77
N GLY A 76 0.00 -3.16 17.28
CA GLY A 76 1.02 -2.68 18.23
C GLY A 76 2.00 -1.68 17.61
N LEU A 77 2.16 -1.68 16.28
CA LEU A 77 3.04 -0.76 15.55
C LEU A 77 2.61 0.71 15.63
N LEU A 78 1.33 1.01 15.90
CA LEU A 78 0.86 2.37 16.14
C LEU A 78 1.04 2.84 17.61
N GLY A 79 1.62 2.01 18.48
CA GLY A 79 1.73 2.32 19.90
C GLY A 79 0.41 2.22 20.67
N TYR A 80 -0.63 1.59 20.08
CA TYR A 80 -1.84 1.20 20.81
C TYR A 80 -1.51 0.00 21.71
N SER A 81 -0.97 0.30 22.89
CA SER A 81 -0.86 -0.63 24.01
C SER A 81 -2.26 -0.86 24.59
N PHE A 82 -2.71 -2.11 24.62
CA PHE A 82 -3.65 -2.58 25.63
C PHE A 82 -2.87 -3.28 26.74
#